data_AF-A0A8H6S072-F1
#
_entry.id   AF-A0A8H6S072-F1
#
_cell.length_a   1.000
_cell.length_b   1.000
_cell.length_c   1.000
_cell.angle_alpha   90.00
_cell.angle_beta   90.00
_cell.angle_gamma   90.00
#
_symmetry.space_group_name_H-M   'P 1'
#
loop_
_entity.id
_entity.type
_entity.pdbx_description
1 polymer ?
#
loop_
_entity_poly.entity_id
_entity_poly.type
_entity_poly.pdbx_seq_one_letter_code
_entity_poly.pdbx_strand_id
1 'polypeptide(L)'
;MDKDVDLDDEIEHLSVFHSAVASFYSPSDPSGIRGMKRERIQCTPSWRKHGPRRDCAFIVDDDDAPGFAGMSVVRIRLLFSFTRNGVYHPCAVVQWFKKVGRRPDPQTEMWIVEPEVK
;
A
#
# COMPACT_ATOMS: atom_id res chain seq x y z
N MET A 1 -13.56 -17.39 11.62
CA MET A 1 -14.70 -16.71 12.27
C MET A 1 -14.84 -15.39 11.54
N ASP A 2 -15.45 -15.48 10.37
CA ASP A 2 -15.75 -14.31 9.55
C ASP A 2 -16.75 -13.49 10.37
N LYS A 3 -16.31 -12.34 10.87
CA LYS A 3 -17.26 -11.37 11.36
C LYS A 3 -17.88 -10.78 10.13
N ASP A 4 -19.09 -11.21 9.83
CA ASP A 4 -20.03 -10.41 9.07
C ASP A 4 -19.96 -9.01 9.68
N VAL A 5 -19.41 -8.08 8.90
CA VAL A 5 -19.38 -6.68 9.29
C VAL A 5 -20.82 -6.23 9.17
N ASP A 6 -21.54 -6.28 10.29
CA ASP A 6 -22.87 -5.70 10.41
C ASP A 6 -22.79 -4.27 9.86
N LEU A 7 -23.39 -4.08 8.67
CA LEU A 7 -23.41 -2.84 7.90
C LEU A 7 -24.41 -1.83 8.48
N ASP A 8 -25.01 -2.15 9.63
CA ASP A 8 -26.07 -1.38 10.30
C ASP A 8 -25.53 -0.25 11.21
N ASP A 9 -24.21 -0.15 11.41
CA ASP A 9 -23.62 1.10 11.92
C ASP A 9 -23.39 2.04 10.75
N GLU A 10 -24.21 3.08 10.65
CA GLU A 10 -24.15 4.07 9.56
C GLU A 10 -22.73 4.67 9.43
N ILE A 11 -22.19 4.63 8.21
CA ILE A 11 -20.96 5.35 7.88
C ILE A 11 -21.26 6.85 7.91
N GLU A 12 -20.68 7.56 8.87
CA GLU A 12 -20.99 8.98 9.12
C GLU A 12 -20.41 9.91 8.04
N HIS A 13 -19.21 9.58 7.53
CA HIS A 13 -18.50 10.42 6.56
C HIS A 13 -17.62 9.55 5.67
N LEU A 14 -17.59 9.83 4.36
CA LEU A 14 -16.71 9.18 3.39
C LEU A 14 -15.87 10.24 2.66
N SER A 15 -14.55 10.13 2.74
CA SER A 15 -13.60 11.00 2.04
C SER A 15 -12.74 10.21 1.06
N VAL A 16 -12.49 10.77 -0.12
CA VAL A 16 -11.57 10.20 -1.12
C VAL A 16 -10.32 11.06 -1.24
N PHE A 17 -9.16 10.42 -1.35
CA PHE A 17 -7.86 11.07 -1.47
C PHE A 17 -7.13 10.61 -2.73
N HIS A 18 -6.34 11.52 -3.32
CA HIS A 18 -5.52 11.24 -4.51
C HIS A 18 -4.05 11.01 -4.19
N SER A 19 -3.68 11.07 -2.91
CA SER A 19 -2.36 10.70 -2.43
C SER A 19 -2.37 10.43 -0.94
N ALA A 20 -1.44 9.59 -0.48
CA ALA A 20 -1.12 9.38 0.93
C ALA A 20 0.36 9.68 1.18
N VAL A 21 0.74 9.83 2.44
CA VAL A 21 2.13 10.01 2.85
C VAL A 21 2.50 8.90 3.81
N ALA A 22 3.55 8.15 3.47
CA ALA A 22 4.16 7.15 4.34
C ALA A 22 5.43 7.74 4.94
N SER A 23 5.58 7.66 6.26
CA SER A 23 6.82 8.02 6.94
C SER A 23 7.38 6.77 7.59
N PHE A 24 8.65 6.45 7.33
CA PHE A 24 9.31 5.25 7.85
C PHE A 24 10.79 5.52 8.12
N TYR A 25 11.41 4.68 8.95
CA TYR A 25 12.84 4.73 9.19
C TYR A 25 13.57 3.86 8.16
N SER A 26 14.60 4.39 7.51
CA SER A 26 15.42 3.65 6.54
C SER A 26 16.89 3.68 6.98
N PRO A 27 17.38 2.64 7.67
CA PRO A 27 18.73 2.63 8.25
C PRO A 27 19.87 2.74 7.22
N SER A 28 19.59 2.44 5.95
CA SER A 28 20.58 2.31 4.87
C SER A 28 20.86 3.59 4.07
N ASP A 29 20.18 4.70 4.35
CA ASP A 29 20.31 5.95 3.59
C ASP A 29 20.83 7.07 4.54
N PRO A 30 21.99 7.71 4.29
CA PRO A 30 22.63 8.70 5.17
C PRO A 30 21.88 10.05 5.29
N SER A 31 20.57 10.05 5.05
CA SER A 31 19.71 11.24 5.05
C SER A 31 19.39 11.72 6.48
N GLY A 32 20.34 12.43 7.10
CA GLY A 32 20.15 13.33 8.25
C GLY A 32 20.14 12.71 9.66
N ILE A 33 20.21 13.57 10.68
CA ILE A 33 20.41 13.28 12.13
C ILE A 33 19.42 12.24 12.73
N ARG A 34 18.35 11.85 12.01
CA ARG A 34 17.30 10.95 12.51
C ARG A 34 16.89 9.79 11.58
N GLY A 35 17.46 9.65 10.37
CA GLY A 35 17.20 8.52 9.45
C GLY A 35 15.72 8.29 9.03
N MET A 36 14.83 9.26 9.26
CA MET A 36 13.40 9.17 8.95
C MET A 36 13.13 9.63 7.52
N LYS A 37 12.53 8.78 6.71
CA LYS A 37 12.11 9.04 5.34
C LYS A 37 10.62 9.34 5.28
N ARG A 38 10.23 10.16 4.31
CA ARG A 38 8.83 10.47 4.00
C ARG A 38 8.62 10.32 2.50
N GLU A 39 7.72 9.44 2.10
CA GLU A 39 7.38 9.20 0.70
C GLU A 39 5.90 9.51 0.45
N ARG A 40 5.62 10.10 -0.71
CA ARG A 40 4.25 10.42 -1.12
C ARG A 40 3.78 9.40 -2.15
N ILE A 41 2.77 8.65 -1.77
CA ILE A 41 2.12 7.64 -2.59
C ILE A 41 1.02 8.32 -3.41
N GLN A 42 1.06 8.20 -4.73
CA GLN A 42 0.08 8.80 -5.64
C GLN A 42 -1.01 7.81 -6.06
N CYS A 43 -2.26 8.27 -6.02
CA CYS A 43 -3.44 7.58 -6.54
C CYS A 43 -4.34 8.59 -7.30
N THR A 44 -3.72 9.35 -8.20
CA THR A 44 -4.41 10.41 -8.96
C THR A 44 -5.12 9.81 -10.17
N PRO A 45 -6.44 10.01 -10.34
CA PRO A 45 -7.21 9.41 -11.44
C PRO A 45 -6.89 10.02 -12.82
N SER A 46 -6.46 11.28 -12.86
CA SER A 46 -5.98 11.95 -14.08
C SER A 46 -4.71 12.74 -13.79
N TRP A 47 -3.59 12.22 -14.26
CA TRP A 47 -2.27 12.82 -14.12
C TRP A 47 -1.82 13.38 -15.46
N ARG A 48 -1.48 14.68 -15.49
CA ARG A 48 -0.98 15.40 -16.67
C ARG A 48 -1.86 15.24 -17.93
N LYS A 49 -3.18 15.05 -17.78
CA LYS A 49 -4.13 14.83 -18.89
C LYS A 49 -3.88 13.54 -19.72
N HIS A 50 -3.10 12.59 -19.22
CA HIS A 50 -2.80 11.34 -19.94
C HIS A 50 -3.52 10.12 -19.38
N GLY A 51 -3.75 10.05 -18.07
CA GLY A 51 -4.41 8.91 -17.44
C GLY A 51 -4.12 8.78 -15.95
N PRO A 52 -4.56 7.69 -15.31
CA PRO A 52 -4.37 7.51 -13.87
C PRO A 52 -2.91 7.25 -13.52
N ARG A 53 -2.44 7.92 -12.46
CA ARG A 53 -1.18 7.61 -11.77
C ARG A 53 -1.50 6.86 -10.48
N ARG A 54 -1.17 5.57 -10.48
CA ARG A 54 -1.42 4.63 -9.38
C ARG A 54 -0.09 4.01 -8.97
N ASP A 55 0.49 4.52 -7.90
CA ASP A 55 1.76 4.05 -7.39
C ASP A 55 1.60 2.64 -6.76
N CYS A 56 2.70 1.90 -6.72
CA CYS A 56 2.78 0.64 -5.98
C CYS A 56 3.35 0.87 -4.59
N ALA A 57 3.01 0.00 -3.65
CA ALA A 57 3.51 0.01 -2.28
C ALA A 57 3.79 -1.42 -1.80
N PHE A 58 4.67 -1.53 -0.80
CA PHE A 58 4.86 -2.76 -0.05
C PHE A 58 3.88 -2.82 1.12
N ILE A 59 3.37 -4.01 1.40
CA ILE A 59 2.64 -4.34 2.62
C ILE A 59 3.52 -5.30 3.41
N VAL A 60 3.68 -5.05 4.70
CA VAL A 60 4.34 -5.98 5.63
C VAL A 60 3.29 -6.99 6.06
N ASP A 61 3.45 -8.24 5.60
CA ASP A 61 2.59 -9.35 5.96
C ASP A 61 3.13 -10.08 7.20
N ASP A 62 4.46 -10.17 7.30
CA ASP A 62 5.19 -10.83 8.39
C ASP A 62 6.46 -10.02 8.71
N ASP A 63 6.49 -9.42 9.90
CA ASP A 63 7.59 -8.56 10.37
C ASP A 63 8.81 -9.39 10.84
N ASP A 64 8.61 -10.69 11.13
CA ASP A 64 9.69 -11.60 11.53
C ASP A 64 10.42 -12.17 10.30
N ALA A 65 9.79 -12.15 9.13
CA ALA A 65 10.38 -12.65 7.89
C ALA A 65 11.31 -11.59 7.24
N PRO A 66 12.55 -11.96 6.86
CA PRO A 66 13.53 -10.99 6.41
C PRO A 66 13.20 -10.40 5.03
N GLY A 67 13.24 -9.07 4.95
CA GLY A 67 13.13 -8.31 3.71
C GLY A 67 11.85 -8.61 2.95
N PHE A 68 11.96 -8.82 1.63
CA PHE A 68 10.79 -9.04 0.77
C PHE A 68 10.08 -10.38 1.01
N ALA A 69 10.68 -11.31 1.77
CA ALA A 69 10.01 -12.56 2.11
C ALA A 69 8.73 -12.31 2.93
N GLY A 70 8.78 -11.36 3.86
CA GLY A 70 7.66 -10.93 4.71
C GLY A 70 6.78 -9.85 4.11
N MET A 71 6.93 -9.53 2.81
CA MET A 71 6.21 -8.45 2.17
C MET A 71 5.40 -8.91 0.95
N SER A 72 4.29 -8.22 0.72
CA SER A 72 3.50 -8.26 -0.51
C SER A 72 3.60 -6.95 -1.27
N VAL A 73 3.31 -7.00 -2.57
CA VAL A 73 3.27 -5.82 -3.43
C VAL A 73 1.84 -5.55 -3.84
N VAL A 74 1.46 -4.28 -3.75
CA VAL A 74 0.15 -3.83 -4.19
C VAL A 74 0.25 -2.61 -5.09
N ARG A 75 -0.70 -2.46 -6.01
CA ARG A 75 -0.96 -1.20 -6.70
C ARG A 75 -2.19 -0.54 -6.12
N ILE A 76 -2.04 0.70 -5.68
CA ILE A 76 -3.12 1.43 -5.01
C ILE A 76 -4.10 1.95 -6.07
N ARG A 77 -5.38 1.60 -5.93
CA ARG A 77 -6.46 1.94 -6.87
C ARG A 77 -7.35 3.06 -6.36
N LEU A 78 -7.54 3.14 -5.04
CA LEU A 78 -8.29 4.18 -4.34
C LEU A 78 -7.72 4.37 -2.94
N LEU A 79 -7.64 5.61 -2.48
CA LEU A 79 -7.43 5.95 -1.08
C LEU A 79 -8.67 6.64 -0.58
N PHE A 80 -9.20 6.20 0.55
CA PHE A 80 -10.39 6.78 1.15
C PHE A 80 -10.34 6.66 2.66
N SER A 81 -11.22 7.36 3.35
CA SER A 81 -11.45 7.13 4.76
C SER A 81 -12.90 7.27 5.12
N PHE A 82 -13.27 6.64 6.21
CA PHE A 82 -14.60 6.80 6.76
C PHE A 82 -14.59 6.79 8.29
N THR A 83 -15.68 7.30 8.88
CA THR A 83 -15.90 7.25 10.33
C THR A 83 -17.05 6.29 10.63
N ARG A 84 -16.83 5.37 11.57
CA ARG A 84 -17.86 4.46 12.11
C ARG A 84 -17.79 4.50 13.63
N ASN A 85 -18.91 4.79 14.29
CA ASN A 85 -19.00 4.89 15.75
C ASN A 85 -17.95 5.86 16.34
N GLY A 86 -17.75 7.01 15.69
CA GLY A 86 -16.72 7.99 16.05
C GLY A 86 -15.26 7.55 15.81
N VAL A 87 -15.01 6.37 15.24
CA VAL A 87 -13.66 5.87 14.93
C VAL A 87 -13.30 6.15 13.47
N TYR A 88 -12.15 6.78 13.25
CA TYR A 88 -11.63 7.09 11.92
C TYR A 88 -10.87 5.89 11.31
N HIS A 89 -11.26 5.48 10.11
CA HIS A 89 -10.67 4.36 9.37
C HIS A 89 -10.05 4.86 8.07
N PRO A 90 -8.71 5.00 7.98
CA PRO A 90 -8.03 5.17 6.71
C PRO A 90 -8.01 3.84 5.95
N CYS A 91 -8.35 3.87 4.67
CA CYS A 91 -8.50 2.68 3.85
C CYS A 91 -7.88 2.85 2.46
N ALA A 92 -7.49 1.73 1.87
CA ALA A 92 -7.01 1.66 0.50
C ALA A 92 -7.69 0.50 -0.22
N VAL A 93 -8.18 0.74 -1.44
CA VAL A 93 -8.51 -0.33 -2.38
C VAL A 93 -7.27 -0.60 -3.21
N VAL A 94 -6.86 -1.85 -3.25
CA VAL A 94 -5.60 -2.27 -3.88
C VAL A 94 -5.81 -3.39 -4.89
N GLN A 95 -4.93 -3.43 -5.88
CA GLN A 95 -4.73 -4.60 -6.72
C GLN A 95 -3.48 -5.33 -6.22
N TRP A 96 -3.65 -6.60 -5.87
CA TRP A 96 -2.57 -7.47 -5.38
C TRP A 96 -1.66 -7.94 -6.51
N PHE A 97 -0.40 -8.19 -6.15
CA PHE A 97 0.58 -8.85 -6.99
C PHE A 97 1.10 -10.08 -6.24
N LYS A 98 1.35 -11.15 -6.97
CA LYS A 98 1.98 -12.38 -6.45
C LYS A 98 3.42 -12.48 -6.93
N LYS A 99 4.26 -13.12 -6.10
CA LYS A 99 5.67 -13.36 -6.40
C LYS A 99 5.78 -14.40 -7.52
N VAL A 100 6.63 -14.14 -8.51
CA VAL A 100 6.97 -15.10 -9.55
C VAL A 100 8.14 -15.94 -9.04
N GLY A 101 7.86 -17.21 -8.72
CA GLY A 101 8.85 -18.10 -8.13
C GLY A 101 9.12 -17.85 -6.65
N ARG A 102 10.19 -18.45 -6.13
CA ARG A 102 10.53 -18.46 -4.68
C ARG A 102 11.76 -17.62 -4.31
N ARG A 103 12.43 -17.03 -5.29
CA ARG A 103 13.70 -16.31 -5.13
C ARG A 103 13.74 -15.11 -6.08
N PRO A 104 14.58 -14.10 -5.81
CA PRO A 104 14.86 -13.03 -6.75
C PRO A 104 15.37 -13.56 -8.10
N ASP A 105 15.13 -12.79 -9.14
CA ASP A 105 15.67 -13.05 -10.47
C ASP A 105 17.21 -13.06 -10.44
N PRO A 106 17.89 -14.09 -10.98
CA PRO A 106 19.34 -14.22 -10.87
C PRO A 106 20.14 -13.11 -11.56
N GLN A 107 19.56 -12.40 -12.53
CA GLN A 107 20.25 -11.37 -13.30
C GLN A 107 20.10 -9.99 -12.67
N THR A 108 18.90 -9.67 -12.18
CA THR A 108 18.57 -8.36 -11.61
C THR A 108 18.66 -8.33 -10.08
N GLU A 109 18.72 -9.50 -9.44
CA GLU A 109 18.61 -9.69 -7.99
C GLU A 109 17.32 -9.13 -7.38
N MET A 110 16.34 -8.80 -8.22
CA MET A 110 15.05 -8.25 -7.81
C MET A 110 13.97 -9.31 -7.79
N TRP A 111 12.98 -9.13 -6.92
CA TRP A 111 11.78 -9.96 -6.96
C TRP A 111 10.90 -9.59 -8.15
N ILE A 112 10.59 -10.58 -8.97
CA ILE A 112 9.60 -10.43 -10.04
C ILE A 112 8.22 -10.68 -9.43
N VAL A 113 7.29 -9.79 -9.73
CA VAL A 113 5.89 -9.90 -9.32
C VAL A 113 4.98 -9.71 -10.53
N GLU A 114 3.85 -10.42 -10.52
CA GLU A 114 2.82 -10.26 -11.54
C GLU A 114 1.47 -9.93 -10.89
N PRO A 115 0.60 -9.17 -11.57
CA PRO A 115 -0.74 -8.91 -11.05
C PRO A 115 -1.44 -10.23 -10.71
N GLU A 116 -2.00 -10.28 -9.51
CA GLU A 116 -2.85 -11.40 -9.14
C GLU A 116 -4.17 -11.25 -9.90
N VAL A 117 -4.34 -12.07 -10.93
CA VAL A 117 -5.59 -12.13 -11.69
C VAL A 117 -6.61 -12.83 -10.79
N LYS A 118 -7.73 -12.14 -10.51
CA LYS A 118 -8.91 -12.77 -9.94
C LYS A 118 -9.74 -13.43 -11.04
#